data_AF-A0A484NJX3-F1
#
_entry.id   AF-A0A484NJX3-F1
#
_cell.length_a   1.000
_cell.length_b   1.000
_cell.length_c   1.000
_cell.angle_alpha   90.00
_cell.angle_beta   90.00
_cell.angle_gamma   90.00
#
_symmetry.space_group_name_H-M   'P 1'
#
loop_
_entity.id
_entity.type
_entity.pdbx_description
1 polymer ?
#
loop_
_entity_poly.entity_id
_entity_poly.type
_entity_poly.pdbx_seq_one_letter_code
_entity_poly.pdbx_strand_id
1 'polypeptide(L)'
;MYDDIAFNKENPRPRVIINNSHGDNVYKGVPKDNTGENVTVNNFFDVILGNKDALTGGSGKVVHSGPNEHIFIYYSNHGRLGVLGL
;
A
#
# COMPACT_ATOMS: atom_id res chain seq x y z
N MET A 1 0.52 1.19 -2.01
CA MET A 1 1.93 1.62 -2.22
C MET A 1 1.94 2.52 -3.44
N TYR A 2 2.65 3.65 -3.44
CA TYR A 2 2.55 4.60 -4.56
C TYR A 2 3.03 4.00 -5.90
N ASP A 3 3.98 3.05 -5.85
CA ASP A 3 4.48 2.25 -6.98
C ASP A 3 5.37 3.02 -7.98
N ASP A 4 6.06 4.05 -7.50
CA ASP A 4 6.96 4.92 -8.25
C ASP A 4 8.46 4.58 -8.10
N ILE A 5 8.79 3.53 -7.34
CA ILE A 5 10.18 3.16 -7.03
C ILE A 5 10.75 2.13 -8.02
N ALA A 6 10.00 1.08 -8.33
CA ALA A 6 10.52 -0.05 -9.12
C ALA A 6 10.95 0.39 -10.54
N PHE A 7 10.25 1.36 -11.13
CA PHE A 7 10.53 1.89 -12.47
C PHE A 7 11.07 3.32 -12.43
N ASN A 8 11.47 3.82 -11.25
CA ASN A 8 12.06 5.14 -11.14
C ASN A 8 13.33 5.23 -12.00
N LYS A 9 13.54 6.38 -12.65
CA LYS A 9 14.75 6.63 -13.46
C LYS A 9 16.03 6.57 -12.61
N GLU A 10 15.92 6.86 -11.32
CA GLU A 10 17.03 6.82 -10.37
C GLU A 10 17.26 5.43 -9.77
N ASN A 11 16.36 4.47 -9.98
CA ASN A 11 16.56 3.12 -9.49
C ASN A 11 17.66 2.41 -10.32
N PRO A 12 18.84 2.11 -9.73
CA PRO A 12 19.96 1.51 -10.47
C PRO A 12 19.69 0.05 -10.86
N ARG A 13 18.64 -0.57 -10.31
CA ARG A 13 18.20 -1.94 -10.61
C ARG A 13 16.72 -1.91 -11.02
N PRO A 14 16.40 -1.53 -12.26
CA PRO A 14 15.02 -1.43 -12.71
C PRO A 14 14.20 -2.70 -12.41
N ARG A 15 12.96 -2.50 -11.95
CA ARG A 15 11.97 -3.53 -11.59
C ARG A 15 12.33 -4.32 -10.32
N VAL A 16 13.37 -3.91 -9.59
CA VAL A 16 13.82 -4.53 -8.34
C VAL A 16 13.69 -3.50 -7.21
N ILE A 17 13.15 -3.95 -6.07
CA ILE A 17 13.26 -3.24 -4.79
C ILE A 17 13.86 -4.23 -3.79
N ILE A 18 14.86 -3.80 -3.03
CA ILE A 18 15.47 -4.56 -1.93
C ILE A 18 15.23 -3.82 -0.62
N ASN A 19 15.07 -4.55 0.48
CA ASN A 19 14.93 -3.98 1.83
C ASN A 19 16.12 -4.32 2.76
N ASN A 20 17.21 -4.80 2.17
CA ASN A 20 18.48 -5.14 2.83
C ASN A 20 19.58 -5.07 1.76
N SER A 21 20.80 -4.62 2.12
CA SER A 21 21.92 -4.46 1.18
C SER A 21 22.28 -5.74 0.41
N HIS A 22 22.07 -6.91 1.00
CA HIS A 22 22.28 -8.23 0.38
C HIS A 22 20.98 -9.04 0.27
N GLY A 23 19.83 -8.36 0.34
CA GLY A 23 18.52 -9.00 0.28
C GLY A 23 18.04 -9.30 -1.13
N ASP A 24 17.04 -10.19 -1.20
CA ASP A 24 16.33 -10.53 -2.42
C ASP A 24 15.41 -9.41 -2.91
N ASN A 25 14.92 -9.56 -4.15
CA ASN A 25 13.90 -8.67 -4.70
C ASN A 25 12.57 -8.89 -3.98
N VAL A 26 12.13 -7.89 -3.22
CA VAL A 26 10.86 -7.92 -2.47
C VAL A 26 9.68 -7.34 -3.26
N TYR A 27 9.89 -6.79 -4.46
CA TYR A 27 8.84 -6.18 -5.26
C TYR A 27 8.02 -7.20 -6.07
N LYS A 28 8.67 -8.27 -6.53
CA LYS A 28 8.03 -9.27 -7.41
C LYS A 28 6.89 -9.97 -6.67
N GLY A 29 5.70 -9.98 -7.27
CA GLY A 29 4.52 -10.64 -6.71
C GLY A 29 3.74 -9.82 -5.69
N VAL A 30 4.21 -8.62 -5.32
CA VAL A 30 3.46 -7.73 -4.42
C VAL A 30 2.20 -7.21 -5.12
N PRO A 31 0.99 -7.43 -4.53
CA PRO A 31 -0.26 -6.91 -5.09
C PRO A 31 -0.30 -5.39 -5.20
N LYS A 32 -0.98 -4.88 -6.23
CA LYS A 32 -1.13 -3.45 -6.54
C LYS A 32 -2.58 -3.02 -6.36
N ASP A 33 -3.10 -3.14 -5.14
CA ASP A 33 -4.53 -2.90 -4.88
C ASP A 33 -4.89 -1.40 -4.90
N ASN A 34 -4.01 -0.55 -4.37
CA ASN A 34 -4.09 0.91 -4.45
C ASN A 34 -2.69 1.46 -4.72
N THR A 35 -2.51 2.08 -5.89
CA THR A 35 -1.25 2.66 -6.37
C THR A 35 -1.44 4.08 -6.91
N GLY A 36 -0.36 4.85 -6.97
CA GLY A 36 -0.36 6.25 -7.41
C GLY A 36 -1.39 7.08 -6.64
N GLU A 37 -2.19 7.85 -7.38
CA GLU A 37 -3.23 8.73 -6.85
C GLU A 37 -4.35 8.01 -6.10
N ASN A 38 -4.47 6.68 -6.21
CA ASN A 38 -5.44 5.90 -5.42
C ASN A 38 -4.95 5.63 -3.98
N VAL A 39 -3.72 5.99 -3.64
CA VAL A 39 -3.21 5.97 -2.26
C VAL A 39 -3.74 7.21 -1.54
N THR A 40 -5.00 7.16 -1.11
CA THR A 40 -5.69 8.29 -0.46
C THR A 40 -6.16 7.93 0.94
N VAL A 41 -6.40 8.95 1.77
CA VAL A 41 -6.95 8.78 3.12
C VAL A 41 -8.30 8.07 3.09
N ASN A 42 -9.17 8.43 2.14
CA ASN A 42 -10.50 7.83 2.01
C ASN A 42 -10.39 6.35 1.67
N ASN A 43 -9.62 5.99 0.63
CA ASN A 43 -9.43 4.57 0.28
C ASN A 43 -8.79 3.78 1.42
N PHE A 44 -7.85 4.36 2.18
CA PHE A 44 -7.26 3.69 3.33
C PHE A 44 -8.32 3.34 4.39
N PHE A 45 -9.19 4.28 4.75
CA PHE A 45 -10.26 4.03 5.71
C PHE A 45 -11.36 3.11 5.16
N ASP A 46 -11.78 3.29 3.92
CA ASP A 46 -12.81 2.45 3.30
C ASP A 46 -12.35 1.00 3.13
N VAL A 47 -11.05 0.77 2.87
CA VAL A 47 -10.45 -0.57 2.91
C VAL A 47 -10.56 -1.19 4.30
N ILE A 48 -10.21 -0.46 5.36
CA ILE A 48 -10.27 -0.95 6.75
C ILE A 48 -11.71 -1.24 7.17
N LEU A 49 -12.64 -0.38 6.77
CA LEU A 49 -14.06 -0.51 7.11
C LEU A 49 -14.80 -1.55 6.26
N GLY A 50 -14.15 -2.17 5.27
CA GLY A 50 -14.81 -3.11 4.36
C GLY A 50 -15.80 -2.44 3.40
N ASN A 51 -15.73 -1.12 3.23
CA ASN A 51 -16.68 -0.32 2.48
C ASN A 51 -16.30 -0.20 1.00
N LYS A 52 -16.52 -1.27 0.25
CA LYS A 52 -16.14 -1.35 -1.16
C LYS A 52 -16.79 -0.27 -2.05
N ASP A 53 -18.02 0.12 -1.73
CA ASP A 53 -18.81 1.04 -2.57
C ASP A 53 -18.33 2.50 -2.47
N ALA A 54 -17.57 2.84 -1.42
CA ALA A 54 -17.00 4.18 -1.25
C ALA A 54 -15.60 4.34 -1.86
N LEU A 55 -14.97 3.24 -2.30
CA LEU A 55 -13.65 3.29 -2.92
C LEU A 55 -13.68 4.11 -4.21
N THR A 56 -12.66 4.94 -4.38
CA THR A 56 -12.39 5.64 -5.64
C THR A 56 -11.15 5.04 -6.30
N GLY A 57 -11.36 4.33 -7.41
CA GLY A 57 -10.30 3.65 -8.15
C GLY A 57 -9.73 2.42 -7.42
N GLY A 58 -8.49 2.07 -7.74
CA GLY A 58 -7.84 0.86 -7.23
C GLY A 58 -8.48 -0.45 -7.71
N SER A 59 -8.17 -1.53 -7.03
CA SER A 59 -8.65 -2.90 -7.35
C SER A 59 -10.06 -3.20 -6.81
N GLY A 60 -10.57 -2.38 -5.88
CA GLY A 60 -11.80 -2.67 -5.15
C GLY A 60 -11.67 -3.70 -4.02
N LYS A 61 -10.45 -4.16 -3.69
CA LYS A 61 -10.20 -5.06 -2.56
C LYS A 61 -10.30 -4.29 -1.23
N VAL A 62 -11.04 -4.83 -0.28
CA VAL A 62 -11.22 -4.29 1.08
C VAL A 62 -11.05 -5.39 2.13
N VAL A 63 -10.93 -5.02 3.40
CA VAL A 63 -10.99 -5.96 4.52
C VAL A 63 -12.45 -6.35 4.76
N HIS A 64 -12.95 -7.33 4.01
CA HIS A 64 -14.31 -7.85 4.17
C HIS A 64 -14.35 -8.94 5.24
N SER A 65 -14.07 -8.56 6.49
CA SER A 65 -13.85 -9.50 7.59
C SER A 65 -15.07 -9.79 8.44
N GLY A 66 -15.16 -11.02 8.96
CA GLY A 66 -16.18 -11.44 9.94
C GLY A 66 -15.79 -11.17 11.40
N PRO A 67 -16.68 -11.46 12.37
CA PRO A 67 -16.50 -11.11 13.79
C PRO A 67 -15.34 -11.84 14.50
N ASN A 68 -14.82 -12.93 13.92
CA ASN A 68 -13.80 -13.78 14.53
C ASN A 68 -12.46 -13.76 13.77
N GLU A 69 -12.32 -12.90 12.77
CA GLU A 69 -11.10 -12.81 11.98
C GLU A 69 -10.08 -11.86 12.62
N HIS A 70 -8.81 -12.10 12.31
CA HIS A 70 -7.71 -11.28 12.80
C HIS A 70 -7.21 -10.36 11.69
N ILE A 71 -7.18 -9.06 11.96
CA ILE A 71 -6.71 -8.04 11.03
C ILE A 71 -5.31 -7.60 11.46
N PHE A 72 -4.37 -7.62 10.53
CA PHE A 72 -3.05 -7.03 10.70
C PHE A 72 -2.90 -5.81 9.78
N ILE A 73 -2.60 -4.65 10.35
CA ILE A 73 -2.39 -3.39 9.60
C ILE A 73 -0.96 -2.94 9.81
N TYR A 74 -0.25 -2.68 8.72
CA TYR A 74 1.10 -2.11 8.73
C TYR A 74 1.12 -0.81 7.92
N TYR A 75 1.73 0.23 8.48
CA TYR A 75 1.89 1.54 7.87
C TYR A 75 3.34 2.02 8.04
N SER A 76 3.93 2.55 6.96
CA SER A 76 5.28 3.12 6.95
C SER A 76 5.32 4.33 6.02
N ASN A 77 5.56 5.51 6.60
CA ASN A 77 5.75 6.79 5.93
C ASN A 77 6.26 7.80 6.98
N HIS A 78 6.32 9.08 6.60
CA HIS A 78 6.47 10.21 7.50
C HIS A 78 5.24 10.43 8.39
N GLY A 79 5.46 11.07 9.54
CA GLY A 79 4.40 11.47 10.48
C GLY A 79 4.81 12.66 11.35
N ARG A 80 3.82 13.22 12.05
CA ARG A 80 3.95 14.25 13.08
C ARG A 80 3.06 13.88 14.27
N LEU A 81 3.17 14.62 15.37
CA LEU A 81 2.27 14.48 16.52
C LEU A 81 0.80 14.53 16.07
N GLY A 82 0.10 13.40 16.22
CA GLY A 82 -1.31 13.24 15.86
C GLY A 82 -1.62 13.15 14.36
N VAL A 83 -0.63 13.07 13.46
CA VAL A 83 -0.84 13.08 12.00
C VAL A 83 0.10 12.09 11.30
N LEU A 84 -0.44 11.33 10.35
CA LEU A 84 0.31 10.46 9.45
C LEU A 84 0.22 11.01 8.02
N GLY A 85 1.30 10.92 7.23
CA GLY A 85 1.29 11.36 5.82
C GLY A 85 0.60 10.36 4.90
N LEU A 86 -0.13 10.82 3.89
CA LEU A 86 -0.66 9.95 2.84
C LEU A 86 -0.46 10.58 1.48
#